data_AF-A0A4D5XKZ0-F1
#
_entry.id   AF-A0A4D5XKZ0-F1
#
_cell.length_a   1.000
_cell.length_b   1.000
_cell.length_c   1.000
_cell.angle_alpha   90.00
_cell.angle_beta   90.00
_cell.angle_gamma   90.00
#
_symmetry.space_group_name_H-M   'P 1'
#
loop_
_entity.id
_entity.type
_entity.pdbx_description
1 polymer ?
#
loop_
_entity_poly.entity_id
_entity_poly.type
_entity_poly.pdbx_seq_one_letter_code
_entity_poly.pdbx_strand_id
1 'polypeptide(L)'
;AKEPEPFEYDREHVIMLSDWTDEEPVQLMKTLKKQSDYYNNNQRTVGDFINDVGEKGWSETTRDRWMWAQMRMDPTDLADVSGATYTYLMNGQAPNMNWTGLFKPGERIRLRLINGSAMTYFDVRIPGLKMTVVASDGLHVKPVTVDELRIAVAETFDVIVEPAEGAYTLFAQSMDRTGYAR
;
A
#
# COMPACT_ATOMS: atom_id res chain seq x y z
N ALA A 1 3.75 1.32 36.07
CA ALA A 1 2.41 1.35 35.44
C ALA A 1 2.59 1.89 34.03
N LYS A 2 1.91 1.32 33.02
CA LYS A 2 1.92 1.85 31.66
C LYS A 2 1.26 3.23 31.72
N GLU A 3 1.88 4.26 31.16
CA GLU A 3 1.26 5.58 31.09
C GLU A 3 -0.09 5.47 30.34
N PRO A 4 -1.13 6.17 30.79
CA PRO A 4 -2.42 6.16 30.09
C PRO A 4 -2.25 6.78 28.69
N GLU A 5 -2.99 6.25 27.72
CA GLU A 5 -2.94 6.77 26.35
C GLU A 5 -3.40 8.24 26.32
N PRO A 6 -2.76 9.12 25.53
CA PRO A 6 -3.05 10.56 25.51
C PRO A 6 -4.29 10.93 24.67
N PHE A 7 -5.10 9.94 24.29
CA PHE A 7 -6.31 10.09 23.48
C PHE A 7 -7.38 9.10 23.95
N GLU A 8 -8.62 9.36 23.58
CA GLU A 8 -9.77 8.52 23.93
C GLU A 8 -10.44 7.98 22.67
N TYR A 9 -11.02 6.79 22.78
CA TYR A 9 -11.77 6.12 21.73
C TYR A 9 -12.84 5.21 22.34
N ASP A 10 -13.93 4.99 21.61
CA ASP A 10 -15.07 4.18 22.04
C ASP A 10 -14.94 2.72 21.57
N ARG A 11 -14.21 2.50 20.47
CA ARG A 11 -14.04 1.20 19.82
C ARG A 11 -12.66 1.06 19.20
N GLU A 12 -12.16 -0.16 19.18
CA GLU A 12 -10.96 -0.52 18.42
C GLU A 12 -11.27 -1.60 17.39
N HIS A 13 -10.68 -1.43 16.21
CA HIS A 13 -10.54 -2.48 15.20
C HIS A 13 -9.05 -2.65 14.87
N VAL A 14 -8.56 -3.89 14.94
CA VAL A 14 -7.22 -4.23 14.44
C VAL A 14 -7.34 -4.56 12.96
N ILE A 15 -6.48 -3.93 12.15
CA ILE A 15 -6.43 -4.09 10.71
C ILE A 15 -5.03 -4.59 10.34
N MET A 16 -4.94 -5.88 10.06
CA MET A 16 -3.74 -6.53 9.53
C MET A 16 -3.81 -6.55 8.01
N LEU A 17 -2.85 -5.90 7.36
CA LEU A 17 -2.64 -5.98 5.91
C LEU A 17 -1.57 -7.03 5.60
N SER A 18 -1.80 -7.84 4.58
CA SER A 18 -0.84 -8.84 4.10
C SER A 18 -0.93 -9.03 2.59
N ASP A 19 0.14 -9.55 1.98
CA ASP A 19 0.14 -10.05 0.60
C ASP A 19 0.15 -11.59 0.61
N TRP A 20 -0.49 -12.18 -0.39
CA TRP A 20 -0.60 -13.62 -0.56
C TRP A 20 -0.33 -13.99 -2.01
N THR A 21 0.35 -15.10 -2.26
CA THR A 21 0.45 -15.68 -3.59
C THR A 21 0.13 -17.17 -3.52
N ASP A 22 -0.49 -17.68 -4.58
CA ASP A 22 -0.68 -19.13 -4.76
C ASP A 22 0.56 -19.80 -5.38
N GLU A 23 1.58 -19.01 -5.76
CA GLU A 23 2.87 -19.53 -6.19
C GLU A 23 3.71 -20.06 -5.02
N GLU A 24 4.58 -21.02 -5.30
CA GLU A 24 5.50 -21.55 -4.29
C GLU A 24 6.61 -20.51 -4.00
N PRO A 25 6.79 -20.06 -2.74
CA PRO A 25 7.69 -18.94 -2.42
C PRO A 25 9.14 -19.15 -2.85
N VAL A 26 9.67 -20.37 -2.79
CA VAL A 26 11.05 -20.66 -3.20
C VAL A 26 11.21 -20.56 -4.71
N GLN A 27 10.20 -20.93 -5.51
CA GLN A 27 10.22 -20.69 -6.95
C GLN A 27 10.12 -19.21 -7.29
N LEU A 28 9.19 -18.48 -6.67
CA LEU A 28 9.04 -17.04 -6.89
C LEU A 28 10.36 -16.31 -6.63
N MET A 29 11.02 -16.61 -5.50
CA MET A 29 12.34 -16.06 -5.17
C MET A 29 13.44 -16.48 -6.18
N LYS A 30 13.42 -17.71 -6.69
CA LYS A 30 14.36 -18.16 -7.74
C LYS A 30 14.14 -17.42 -9.05
N THR A 31 12.89 -17.14 -9.42
CA THR A 31 12.53 -16.37 -10.60
C THR A 31 13.06 -14.95 -10.46
N LEU A 32 12.72 -14.26 -9.37
CA LEU A 32 13.20 -12.89 -9.10
C LEU A 32 14.74 -12.78 -9.12
N LYS A 33 15.44 -13.77 -8.55
CA LYS A 33 16.92 -13.80 -8.57
C LYS A 33 17.52 -13.96 -9.98
N LYS A 34 16.79 -14.56 -10.91
CA LYS A 34 17.23 -14.75 -12.30
C LYS A 34 16.79 -13.57 -13.19
N GLN A 35 15.60 -13.06 -12.92
CA GLN A 35 14.93 -12.04 -13.70
C GLN A 35 14.02 -11.22 -12.78
N SER A 36 14.49 -10.05 -12.36
CA SER A 36 13.80 -9.20 -11.38
C SER A 36 12.54 -8.53 -11.95
N ASP A 37 12.48 -8.30 -13.26
CA ASP A 37 11.36 -7.64 -13.95
C ASP A 37 10.22 -8.60 -14.34
N TYR A 38 10.34 -9.89 -14.01
CA TYR A 38 9.43 -10.92 -14.53
C TYR A 38 7.95 -10.68 -14.17
N TYR A 39 7.67 -10.18 -12.97
CA TYR A 39 6.31 -9.92 -12.49
C TYR A 39 5.88 -8.44 -12.65
N ASN A 40 6.72 -7.62 -13.28
CA ASN A 40 6.41 -6.25 -13.65
C ASN A 40 5.86 -6.22 -15.09
N ASN A 41 4.56 -5.95 -15.21
CA ASN A 41 3.88 -5.86 -16.50
C ASN A 41 3.83 -4.42 -17.07
N ASN A 42 4.40 -3.43 -16.39
CA ASN A 42 4.39 -2.02 -16.81
C ASN A 42 5.62 -1.63 -17.65
N GLN A 43 6.19 -2.58 -18.40
CA GLN A 43 7.40 -2.34 -19.17
C GLN A 43 7.18 -1.31 -20.30
N ARG A 44 8.16 -0.42 -20.49
CA ARG A 44 8.11 0.60 -21.55
C ARG A 44 8.06 -0.04 -22.94
N THR A 45 7.17 0.44 -23.79
CA THR A 45 6.94 -0.06 -25.15
C THR A 45 7.67 0.78 -26.22
N VAL A 46 7.61 0.32 -27.48
CA VAL A 46 8.06 1.08 -28.65
C VAL A 46 7.20 2.34 -28.86
N GLY A 47 5.91 2.30 -28.51
CA GLY A 47 5.03 3.47 -28.55
C GLY A 47 5.47 4.56 -27.59
N ASP A 48 5.86 4.18 -26.37
CA ASP A 48 6.37 5.12 -25.36
C ASP A 48 7.67 5.78 -25.81
N PHE A 49 8.54 5.04 -26.53
CA PHE A 49 9.75 5.63 -27.11
C PHE A 49 9.43 6.73 -28.14
N ILE A 50 8.46 6.50 -29.02
CA ILE A 50 8.08 7.48 -30.04
C ILE A 50 7.51 8.74 -29.38
N ASN A 51 6.66 8.56 -28.36
CA ASN A 51 6.11 9.67 -27.58
C ASN A 51 7.21 10.45 -26.85
N ASP A 52 8.12 9.75 -26.16
CA ASP A 52 9.26 10.37 -25.48
C ASP A 52 10.15 11.17 -26.44
N VAL A 53 10.39 10.66 -27.66
CA VAL A 53 11.17 11.38 -28.69
C VAL A 53 10.43 12.63 -29.16
N GLY A 54 9.10 12.54 -29.31
CA GLY A 54 8.26 13.67 -29.69
C GLY A 54 8.25 14.79 -28.64
N GLU A 55 8.30 14.44 -27.36
CA GLU A 55 8.28 15.41 -26.25
C GLU A 55 9.65 15.94 -25.84
N LYS A 56 10.65 15.06 -25.73
CA LYS A 56 11.97 15.36 -25.13
C LYS A 56 13.09 15.46 -26.16
N GLY A 57 12.84 15.02 -27.39
CA GLY A 57 13.85 14.96 -28.45
C GLY A 57 14.80 13.77 -28.34
N TRP A 58 15.32 13.36 -29.49
CA TRP A 58 16.09 12.11 -29.65
C TRP A 58 17.30 11.97 -28.71
N SER A 59 18.04 13.06 -28.49
CA SER A 59 19.25 13.04 -27.66
C SER A 59 18.96 12.81 -26.18
N GLU A 60 17.89 13.40 -25.65
CA GLU A 60 17.54 13.22 -24.24
C GLU A 60 16.95 11.83 -24.02
N THR A 61 16.00 11.40 -24.85
CA THR A 61 15.38 10.07 -24.73
C THR A 61 16.40 8.93 -24.78
N THR A 62 17.38 9.01 -25.69
CA THR A 62 18.42 7.98 -25.83
C THR A 62 19.38 7.97 -24.65
N ARG A 63 19.78 9.14 -24.15
CA ARG A 63 20.65 9.24 -22.95
C ARG A 63 19.95 8.71 -21.71
N ASP A 64 18.67 9.02 -21.54
CA ASP A 64 17.86 8.57 -20.42
C ASP A 64 17.72 7.03 -20.44
N ARG A 65 17.41 6.45 -21.60
CA ARG A 65 17.37 4.98 -21.77
C ARG A 65 18.70 4.32 -21.47
N TRP A 66 19.81 4.92 -21.90
CA TRP A 66 21.14 4.37 -21.67
C TRP A 66 21.50 4.40 -20.17
N MET A 67 21.13 5.47 -19.46
CA MET A 67 21.32 5.58 -18.01
C MET A 67 20.56 4.48 -17.24
N TRP A 68 19.27 4.27 -17.54
CA TRP A 68 18.48 3.20 -16.93
C TRP A 68 19.01 1.80 -17.26
N ALA A 69 19.43 1.58 -18.52
CA ALA A 69 20.04 0.31 -18.94
C ALA A 69 21.35 0.01 -18.18
N GLN A 70 22.17 1.03 -17.90
CA GLN A 70 23.38 0.87 -17.07
C GLN A 70 23.08 0.57 -15.61
N MET A 71 22.03 1.18 -15.04
CA MET A 71 21.60 0.90 -13.67
C MET A 71 20.95 -0.47 -13.50
N ARG A 72 20.59 -1.14 -14.61
CA ARG A 72 19.92 -2.46 -14.63
C ARG A 72 18.64 -2.47 -13.77
N MET A 73 17.92 -1.35 -13.77
CA MET A 73 16.63 -1.16 -13.10
C MET A 73 15.56 -0.86 -14.15
N ASP A 74 14.38 -1.47 -14.01
CA ASP A 74 13.24 -1.03 -14.82
C ASP A 74 12.72 0.30 -14.23
N PRO A 75 12.60 1.38 -15.03
CA PRO A 75 12.08 2.66 -14.55
C PRO A 75 10.63 2.62 -14.05
N THR A 76 9.93 1.50 -14.24
CA THR A 76 8.57 1.25 -13.75
C THR A 76 8.51 0.30 -12.56
N ASP A 77 9.68 -0.10 -12.04
CA ASP A 77 9.83 -1.05 -10.94
C ASP A 77 9.50 -0.41 -9.58
N LEU A 78 8.19 -0.31 -9.30
CA LEU A 78 7.66 0.16 -8.02
C LEU A 78 7.40 -1.00 -7.04
N ALA A 79 7.35 -2.23 -7.54
CA ALA A 79 7.21 -3.46 -6.78
C ALA A 79 7.75 -4.65 -7.61
N ASP A 80 8.63 -5.46 -7.01
CA ASP A 80 9.17 -6.68 -7.63
C ASP A 80 8.09 -7.72 -8.02
N VAL A 81 6.94 -7.70 -7.33
CA VAL A 81 5.79 -8.58 -7.53
C VAL A 81 4.52 -7.76 -7.45
N SER A 82 3.77 -7.73 -8.55
CA SER A 82 2.54 -6.96 -8.69
C SER A 82 1.30 -7.75 -8.25
N GLY A 83 0.15 -7.07 -8.22
CA GLY A 83 -1.17 -7.66 -8.03
C GLY A 83 -1.59 -8.69 -9.08
N ALA A 84 -0.79 -8.91 -10.14
CA ALA A 84 -0.96 -10.05 -11.04
C ALA A 84 -0.62 -11.39 -10.36
N THR A 85 0.31 -11.37 -9.39
CA THR A 85 0.77 -12.55 -8.65
C THR A 85 0.36 -12.50 -7.17
N TYR A 86 0.19 -11.28 -6.62
CA TYR A 86 -0.29 -11.09 -5.27
C TYR A 86 -1.79 -10.81 -5.17
N THR A 87 -2.43 -11.48 -4.23
CA THR A 87 -3.71 -11.07 -3.65
C THR A 87 -3.44 -10.35 -2.34
N TYR A 88 -3.92 -9.11 -2.22
CA TYR A 88 -3.79 -8.34 -0.99
C TYR A 88 -4.97 -8.63 -0.06
N LEU A 89 -4.66 -8.84 1.21
CA LEU A 89 -5.65 -9.25 2.21
C LEU A 89 -5.79 -8.20 3.30
N MET A 90 -7.02 -8.05 3.80
CA MET A 90 -7.33 -7.29 5.01
C MET A 90 -7.90 -8.26 6.04
N ASN A 91 -7.23 -8.39 7.19
CA ASN A 91 -7.59 -9.36 8.23
C ASN A 91 -7.78 -10.80 7.69
N GLY A 92 -6.92 -11.20 6.76
CA GLY A 92 -6.96 -12.51 6.10
C GLY A 92 -8.06 -12.69 5.05
N GLN A 93 -8.84 -11.64 4.76
CA GLN A 93 -9.92 -11.67 3.78
C GLN A 93 -9.46 -11.07 2.45
N ALA A 94 -9.78 -11.76 1.36
CA ALA A 94 -9.52 -11.26 0.00
C ALA A 94 -10.42 -10.05 -0.34
N PRO A 95 -10.08 -9.24 -1.36
CA PRO A 95 -10.77 -7.97 -1.63
C PRO A 95 -12.26 -8.11 -2.00
N ASN A 96 -12.66 -9.30 -2.45
CA ASN A 96 -14.05 -9.64 -2.76
C ASN A 96 -14.85 -10.13 -1.53
N MET A 97 -14.18 -10.58 -0.48
CA MET A 97 -14.79 -10.97 0.79
C MET A 97 -15.19 -9.73 1.61
N ASN A 98 -14.50 -8.61 1.40
CA ASN A 98 -14.87 -7.27 1.88
C ASN A 98 -15.01 -7.23 3.41
N TRP A 99 -13.87 -7.20 4.09
CA TRP A 99 -13.85 -7.18 5.55
C TRP A 99 -14.69 -6.00 6.06
N THR A 100 -15.47 -6.24 7.13
CA THR A 100 -16.42 -5.24 7.63
C THR A 100 -16.26 -5.06 9.14
N GLY A 101 -16.00 -3.83 9.55
CA GLY A 101 -16.01 -3.40 10.96
C GLY A 101 -17.30 -2.62 11.27
N LEU A 102 -18.07 -3.08 12.25
CA LEU A 102 -19.27 -2.38 12.69
C LEU A 102 -18.93 -1.19 13.60
N PHE A 103 -19.76 -0.15 13.54
CA PHE A 103 -19.68 1.04 14.37
C PHE A 103 -21.05 1.67 14.59
N LYS A 104 -21.15 2.57 15.56
CA LYS A 104 -22.29 3.50 15.68
C LYS A 104 -21.88 4.89 15.18
N PRO A 105 -22.77 5.62 14.48
CA PRO A 105 -22.47 6.98 14.03
C PRO A 105 -21.96 7.86 15.17
N GLY A 106 -20.84 8.56 14.94
CA GLY A 106 -20.18 9.43 15.91
C GLY A 106 -19.28 8.71 16.93
N GLU A 107 -19.12 7.38 16.87
CA GLU A 107 -18.09 6.70 17.68
C GLU A 107 -16.69 7.15 17.25
N ARG A 108 -15.82 7.47 18.20
CA ARG A 108 -14.37 7.58 17.96
C ARG A 108 -13.79 6.19 17.89
N ILE A 109 -13.36 5.78 16.71
CA ILE A 109 -12.83 4.45 16.46
C ILE A 109 -11.33 4.54 16.29
N ARG A 110 -10.60 3.74 17.06
CA ARG A 110 -9.19 3.45 16.81
C ARG A 110 -9.08 2.34 15.77
N LEU A 111 -8.46 2.64 14.64
CA LEU A 111 -7.98 1.64 13.70
C LEU A 111 -6.49 1.41 13.96
N ARG A 112 -6.14 0.21 14.40
CA ARG A 112 -4.74 -0.22 14.58
C ARG A 112 -4.29 -0.88 13.28
N LEU A 113 -3.62 -0.10 12.43
CA LEU A 113 -3.11 -0.54 11.14
C LEU A 113 -1.76 -1.25 11.34
N ILE A 114 -1.63 -2.44 10.78
CA ILE A 114 -0.41 -3.26 10.84
C ILE A 114 -0.12 -3.75 9.43
N ASN A 115 1.07 -3.46 8.92
CA ASN A 115 1.51 -4.04 7.66
C ASN A 115 2.39 -5.27 7.91
N GLY A 116 1.77 -6.45 7.86
CA GLY A 116 2.44 -7.75 7.98
C GLY A 116 2.78 -8.40 6.64
N SER A 117 2.79 -7.63 5.55
CA SER A 117 3.10 -8.14 4.21
C SER A 117 4.58 -8.47 4.05
N ALA A 118 4.93 -9.26 3.04
CA ALA A 118 6.30 -9.65 2.75
C ALA A 118 7.09 -8.52 2.07
N MET A 119 6.45 -7.74 1.21
CA MET A 119 7.11 -6.65 0.47
C MET A 119 6.21 -5.44 0.16
N THR A 120 4.89 -5.57 0.34
CA THR A 120 3.95 -4.59 -0.19
C THR A 120 3.83 -3.35 0.70
N TYR A 121 3.96 -2.17 0.09
CA TYR A 121 3.63 -0.90 0.71
C TYR A 121 2.19 -0.55 0.35
N PHE A 122 1.40 -0.13 1.34
CA PHE A 122 0.00 0.20 1.14
C PHE A 122 -0.26 1.70 1.34
N ASP A 123 -1.00 2.29 0.41
CA ASP A 123 -1.64 3.58 0.59
C ASP A 123 -3.05 3.34 1.15
N VAL A 124 -3.22 3.66 2.44
CA VAL A 124 -4.45 3.46 3.19
C VAL A 124 -5.25 4.75 3.22
N ARG A 125 -6.54 4.66 2.87
CA ARG A 125 -7.49 5.77 2.91
C ARG A 125 -8.91 5.30 3.21
N ILE A 126 -9.74 6.23 3.68
CA ILE A 126 -11.17 6.02 3.82
C ILE A 126 -11.88 7.14 3.05
N PRO A 127 -12.35 6.90 1.82
CA PRO A 127 -13.00 7.95 1.05
C PRO A 127 -14.17 8.59 1.81
N GLY A 128 -14.13 9.91 1.95
CA GLY A 128 -15.14 10.67 2.70
C GLY A 128 -14.93 10.73 4.22
N LEU A 129 -13.84 10.15 4.76
CA LEU A 129 -13.54 10.17 6.19
C LEU A 129 -12.05 10.38 6.45
N LYS A 130 -11.71 11.47 7.15
CA LYS A 130 -10.32 11.76 7.51
C LYS A 130 -9.85 10.84 8.64
N MET A 131 -8.56 10.52 8.61
CA MET A 131 -7.88 9.76 9.65
C MET A 131 -6.96 10.67 10.44
N THR A 132 -6.95 10.54 11.77
CA THR A 132 -6.01 11.27 12.63
C THR A 132 -4.99 10.30 13.21
N VAL A 133 -3.75 10.36 12.75
CA VAL A 133 -2.64 9.53 13.25
C VAL A 133 -2.28 9.97 14.66
N VAL A 134 -2.30 9.03 15.60
CA VAL A 134 -2.01 9.27 17.03
C VAL A 134 -0.88 8.40 17.56
N ALA A 135 -0.51 7.33 16.86
CA ALA A 135 0.71 6.57 17.14
C ALA A 135 1.36 6.07 15.85
N SER A 136 2.68 5.94 15.89
CA SER A 136 3.54 5.35 14.85
C SER A 136 4.50 4.38 15.55
N ASP A 137 4.54 3.13 15.10
CA ASP A 137 5.42 2.08 15.63
C ASP A 137 5.37 1.91 17.15
N GLY A 138 4.15 1.97 17.68
CA GLY A 138 3.88 1.83 19.13
C GLY A 138 4.22 3.06 19.97
N LEU A 139 4.73 4.14 19.37
CA LEU A 139 5.00 5.41 20.05
C LEU A 139 3.89 6.42 19.78
N HIS A 140 3.42 7.08 20.84
CA HIS A 140 2.47 8.18 20.71
C HIS A 140 3.12 9.37 19.99
N VAL A 141 2.41 9.93 19.03
CA VAL A 141 2.84 11.10 18.28
C VAL A 141 1.88 12.27 18.52
N LYS A 142 2.31 13.48 18.14
CA LYS A 142 1.37 14.60 18.06
C LYS A 142 0.32 14.27 17.01
N PRO A 143 -0.99 14.42 17.29
CA PRO A 143 -2.04 14.08 16.33
C PRO A 143 -1.87 14.81 14.99
N VAL A 144 -1.92 14.05 13.89
CA VAL A 144 -1.86 14.59 12.53
C VAL A 144 -3.03 14.04 11.71
N THR A 145 -3.89 14.92 11.21
CA THR A 145 -5.02 14.55 10.37
C THR A 145 -4.60 14.46 8.90
N VAL A 146 -4.93 13.34 8.26
CA VAL A 146 -4.57 13.00 6.89
C VAL A 146 -5.76 12.38 6.15
N ASP A 147 -5.78 12.52 4.83
CA ASP A 147 -6.75 11.86 3.95
C ASP A 147 -6.26 10.47 3.48
N GLU A 148 -4.94 10.31 3.36
CA GLU A 148 -4.25 9.08 2.99
C GLU A 148 -2.95 8.98 3.79
N LEU A 149 -2.56 7.76 4.16
CA LEU A 149 -1.25 7.47 4.72
C LEU A 149 -0.63 6.27 4.02
N ARG A 150 0.67 6.33 3.78
CA ARG A 150 1.46 5.19 3.30
C ARG A 150 2.01 4.43 4.49
N ILE A 151 1.86 3.11 4.47
CA ILE A 151 2.40 2.20 5.48
C ILE A 151 3.35 1.20 4.82
N ALA A 152 4.62 1.22 5.22
CA ALA A 152 5.66 0.31 4.77
C ALA A 152 5.57 -1.03 5.52
N VAL A 153 6.31 -2.03 5.03
CA VAL A 153 6.38 -3.35 5.65
C VAL A 153 6.86 -3.24 7.11
N ALA A 154 6.18 -3.96 8.01
CA ALA A 154 6.43 -4.00 9.45
C ALA A 154 6.12 -2.71 10.23
N GLU A 155 5.66 -1.63 9.57
CA GLU A 155 5.17 -0.45 10.28
C GLU A 155 3.81 -0.71 10.91
N THR A 156 3.53 0.05 11.96
CA THR A 156 2.21 0.11 12.60
C THR A 156 1.77 1.55 12.82
N PHE A 157 0.50 1.83 12.59
CA PHE A 157 -0.10 3.14 12.86
C PHE A 157 -1.40 2.96 13.63
N ASP A 158 -1.57 3.77 14.68
CA ASP A 158 -2.89 3.93 15.30
C ASP A 158 -3.49 5.22 14.76
N VAL A 159 -4.66 5.09 14.13
CA VAL A 159 -5.44 6.24 13.64
C VAL A 159 -6.80 6.30 14.30
N ILE A 160 -7.26 7.51 14.61
CA ILE A 160 -8.61 7.78 15.08
C ILE A 160 -9.46 8.27 13.93
N VAL A 161 -10.65 7.67 13.79
CA VAL A 161 -11.68 8.08 12.83
C VAL A 161 -13.01 8.26 13.57
N GLU A 162 -13.85 9.17 13.07
CA GLU A 162 -15.17 9.44 13.65
C GLU A 162 -16.22 9.40 12.53
N PRO A 163 -16.67 8.20 12.11
CA PRO A 163 -17.60 8.06 11.01
C PRO A 163 -19.01 8.55 11.38
N ALA A 164 -19.64 9.28 10.46
CA ALA A 164 -21.06 9.63 10.54
C ALA A 164 -21.96 8.45 10.10
N GLU A 165 -23.26 8.71 9.92
CA GLU A 165 -24.18 7.70 9.37
C GLU A 165 -23.79 7.28 7.95
N GLY A 166 -23.95 6.01 7.62
CA GLY A 166 -23.60 5.42 6.32
C GLY A 166 -22.51 4.35 6.40
N ALA A 167 -22.05 3.89 5.25
CA ALA A 167 -20.96 2.93 5.13
C ALA A 167 -19.73 3.61 4.53
N TYR A 168 -18.57 3.31 5.09
CA TYR A 168 -17.27 3.78 4.62
C TYR A 168 -16.42 2.58 4.22
N THR A 169 -15.59 2.74 3.19
CA THR A 169 -14.64 1.69 2.76
C THR A 169 -13.26 2.04 3.26
N LEU A 170 -12.68 1.18 4.11
CA LEU A 170 -11.26 1.21 4.37
C LEU A 170 -10.56 0.60 3.15
N PHE A 171 -9.79 1.40 2.42
CA PHE A 171 -9.16 0.98 1.17
C PHE A 171 -7.66 1.02 1.34
N ALA A 172 -6.99 -0.10 1.06
CA ALA A 172 -5.53 -0.21 1.09
C ALA A 172 -5.03 -0.59 -0.30
N GLN A 173 -4.47 0.38 -1.04
CA GLN A 173 -3.97 0.15 -2.39
C GLN A 173 -2.48 -0.15 -2.38
N SER A 174 -2.02 -1.09 -3.19
CA SER A 174 -0.58 -1.30 -3.38
C SER A 174 0.07 -0.04 -3.99
N MET A 175 1.31 0.27 -3.60
CA MET A 175 2.05 1.46 -4.05
C MET A 175 2.20 1.52 -5.58
N ASP A 176 2.38 0.36 -6.22
CA ASP A 176 2.47 0.19 -7.68
C ASP A 176 1.09 0.28 -8.38
N ARG A 177 0.00 0.44 -7.62
CA ARG A 177 -1.39 0.59 -8.06
C ARG A 177 -1.95 -0.60 -8.83
N THR A 178 -1.33 -1.76 -8.71
CA THR A 178 -1.74 -2.98 -9.44
C THR A 178 -2.82 -3.80 -8.73
N GLY A 179 -3.07 -3.54 -7.43
CA GLY A 179 -4.22 -4.09 -6.72
C GLY A 179 -4.51 -3.41 -5.39
N TYR A 180 -5.42 -3.98 -4.62
CA TYR A 180 -5.89 -3.42 -3.35
C TYR A 180 -6.46 -4.48 -2.41
N ALA A 181 -6.64 -4.13 -1.14
CA ALA A 181 -7.49 -4.78 -0.15
C ALA A 181 -8.57 -3.79 0.35
N ARG A 182 -9.74 -4.32 0.75
CA ARG A 182 -10.87 -3.53 1.27
C ARG A 182 -11.80 -4.31 2.20
#